data_AF-A0A8C6Y5C9-F1
#
_entry.id   AF-A0A8C6Y5C9-F1
#
_cell.length_a   1.000
_cell.length_b   1.000
_cell.length_c   1.000
_cell.angle_alpha   90.00
_cell.angle_beta   90.00
_cell.angle_gamma   90.00
#
_symmetry.space_group_name_H-M   'P 1'
#
loop_
_entity.id
_entity.type
_entity.pdbx_description
1 polymer ?
#
loop_
_entity_poly.entity_id
_entity_poly.type
_entity_poly.pdbx_seq_one_letter_code
_entity_poly.pdbx_strand_id
1 'polypeptide(L)'
;MVTRKGHKRVPTCSELVRMSQPATLASLQVTFLMLFLCWDALVSAVPIGPDYLQRGWQRLLEEGESCVECRLEECPTPRGCLAGVVLDACDCCWECANLEGQICDLDHTNHFYGKCGDHLECHLDSEDLQHGEVPEPQCTCLSSQALCGSDGKTYAQICKFQEVFNSNPEANLTVAHEGPCESEPRIVSPPYDIWNITGQDVIFGCEVFAFPMASIEWRKEGLDMLLPGDDPHISVQFRGGPQKYEVTSWLQIQAVRLTDEGTYHCYARNSVGQVAAPASLMVLTPDQLNLTSLALPKGPNLGSNDDWESDELYDYY
;
A
#
# COMPACT_ATOMS: atom_id res chain seq x y z
N MET A 1 19.98 -22.57 -59.60
CA MET A 1 20.25 -21.90 -60.89
C MET A 1 20.31 -20.41 -60.60
N VAL A 2 21.46 -19.81 -60.28
CA VAL A 2 22.66 -19.58 -61.12
C VAL A 2 22.35 -18.78 -62.37
N THR A 3 22.68 -17.49 -62.34
CA THR A 3 23.54 -16.71 -63.26
C THR A 3 23.26 -15.24 -62.94
N ARG A 4 24.11 -14.39 -62.33
CA ARG A 4 25.55 -14.08 -62.46
C ARG A 4 26.01 -13.80 -63.89
N LYS A 5 26.12 -12.51 -64.22
CA LYS A 5 27.14 -11.84 -65.06
C LYS A 5 27.15 -10.37 -64.60
N GLY A 6 28.25 -9.69 -64.31
CA GLY A 6 29.67 -9.93 -64.57
C GLY A 6 30.31 -8.58 -64.90
N HIS A 7 31.18 -8.09 -64.02
CA HIS A 7 32.00 -6.86 -64.10
C HIS A 7 32.74 -6.59 -65.42
N LYS A 8 33.05 -5.30 -65.70
CA LYS A 8 34.41 -4.68 -65.73
C LYS A 8 34.37 -3.27 -66.41
N ARG A 9 34.73 -2.19 -65.69
CA ARG A 9 36.00 -1.40 -65.64
C ARG A 9 36.15 -0.25 -66.68
N VAL A 10 36.08 0.97 -66.14
CA VAL A 10 36.78 2.27 -66.35
C VAL A 10 37.80 2.42 -67.49
N PRO A 11 37.81 3.60 -68.15
CA PRO A 11 39.03 4.30 -68.55
C PRO A 11 39.23 5.64 -67.81
N THR A 12 40.49 6.00 -67.59
CA THR A 12 41.02 7.07 -66.73
C THR A 12 41.29 8.40 -67.44
N CYS A 13 41.44 9.47 -66.64
CA CYS A 13 41.95 10.80 -66.96
C CYS A 13 43.14 10.79 -67.94
N SER A 14 42.91 10.92 -69.25
CA SER A 14 43.89 11.33 -70.27
C SER A 14 43.24 11.37 -71.66
N GLU A 15 42.12 12.08 -71.83
CA GLU A 15 41.76 12.55 -73.16
C GLU A 15 41.51 14.05 -73.11
N LEU A 16 42.46 14.77 -73.73
CA LEU A 16 42.35 16.13 -74.25
C LEU A 16 42.56 17.29 -73.25
N VAL A 17 43.64 17.22 -72.46
CA VAL A 17 44.47 18.42 -72.27
C VAL A 17 45.50 18.44 -73.40
N ARG A 18 45.24 19.24 -74.45
CA ARG A 18 46.30 19.78 -75.32
C ARG A 18 45.97 21.22 -75.71
N MET A 19 46.74 22.11 -75.10
CA MET A 19 47.43 23.28 -75.71
C MET A 19 46.50 24.34 -76.33
N SER A 20 46.52 25.62 -75.95
CA SER A 20 47.66 26.49 -75.63
C SER A 20 47.20 27.87 -75.12
N GLN A 21 48.07 28.49 -74.30
CA GLN A 21 48.16 29.84 -73.69
C GLN A 21 47.69 31.06 -74.53
N PRO A 22 47.69 32.33 -74.02
CA PRO A 22 48.09 32.86 -72.69
C PRO A 22 47.06 33.76 -71.97
N ALA A 23 47.33 34.01 -70.69
CA ALA A 23 46.59 34.90 -69.81
C ALA A 23 46.75 36.39 -70.18
N THR A 24 45.66 37.15 -70.10
CA THR A 24 45.63 38.61 -70.15
C THR A 24 45.28 39.19 -68.78
N LEU A 25 45.73 40.44 -68.55
CA LEU A 25 45.73 41.26 -67.33
C LEU A 25 44.44 41.34 -66.47
N ALA A 26 43.34 40.69 -66.88
CA ALA A 26 42.11 40.59 -66.10
C ALA A 26 42.22 39.60 -64.91
N SER A 27 43.21 38.69 -64.91
CA SER A 27 43.33 37.65 -63.86
C SER A 27 43.91 38.14 -62.52
N LEU A 28 44.47 39.35 -62.47
CA LEU A 28 45.00 39.94 -61.21
C LEU A 28 43.98 40.82 -60.49
N GLN A 29 42.98 41.39 -61.19
CA GLN A 29 41.90 42.14 -60.54
C GLN A 29 40.79 41.23 -60.00
N VAL A 30 40.54 40.09 -60.66
CA VAL A 30 39.56 39.10 -60.20
C VAL A 30 40.05 38.34 -58.97
N THR A 31 41.35 38.09 -58.83
CA THR A 31 41.91 37.41 -57.64
C THR A 31 41.93 38.33 -56.40
N PHE A 32 42.09 39.65 -56.57
CA PHE A 32 42.07 40.59 -55.45
C PHE A 32 40.65 40.89 -54.94
N LEU A 33 39.66 40.97 -55.83
CA LEU A 33 38.24 41.08 -55.45
C LEU A 33 37.72 39.80 -54.77
N MET A 34 38.17 38.62 -55.20
CA MET A 34 37.80 37.35 -54.56
C MET A 34 38.48 37.12 -53.20
N LEU A 35 39.61 37.77 -52.91
CA LEU A 35 40.24 37.74 -51.58
C LEU A 35 39.59 38.73 -50.60
N PHE A 36 39.11 39.90 -51.04
CA PHE A 36 38.35 40.83 -50.18
C PHE A 36 36.94 40.31 -49.86
N LEU A 37 36.24 39.72 -50.84
CA LEU A 37 34.95 39.05 -50.59
C LEU A 37 35.09 37.82 -49.68
N CYS A 38 36.27 37.22 -49.57
CA CYS A 38 36.55 36.15 -48.62
C CYS A 38 36.93 36.65 -47.21
N TRP A 39 37.39 37.90 -47.06
CA TRP A 39 37.70 38.47 -45.74
C TRP A 39 36.44 39.01 -45.03
N ASP A 40 35.53 39.66 -45.76
CA ASP A 40 34.22 40.05 -45.19
C ASP A 40 33.31 38.83 -44.92
N ALA A 41 33.54 37.71 -45.60
CA ALA A 41 32.90 36.43 -45.29
C ALA A 41 33.52 35.72 -44.06
N LEU A 42 34.69 36.16 -43.55
CA LEU A 42 35.33 35.55 -42.39
C LEU A 42 35.11 36.30 -41.06
N VAL A 43 34.49 37.49 -41.07
CA VAL A 43 34.23 38.28 -39.84
C VAL A 43 32.73 38.39 -39.49
N SER A 44 31.81 37.77 -40.24
CA SER A 44 30.36 37.79 -39.89
C SER A 44 29.69 36.42 -39.88
N ALA A 45 30.43 35.36 -39.59
CA ALA A 45 29.85 34.04 -39.35
C ALA A 45 30.59 33.29 -38.23
N VAL A 46 30.60 33.86 -37.02
CA VAL A 46 30.51 33.04 -35.81
C VAL A 46 29.05 33.11 -35.38
N PRO A 47 28.22 32.08 -35.70
CA PRO A 47 26.95 31.92 -35.02
C PRO A 47 27.28 31.60 -33.56
N ILE A 48 26.87 32.50 -32.66
CA ILE A 48 26.80 32.23 -31.23
C ILE A 48 25.70 31.18 -31.07
N GLY A 49 26.11 29.91 -31.14
CA GLY A 49 25.23 28.77 -30.91
C GLY A 49 24.05 28.67 -31.88
N PRO A 50 23.34 27.55 -31.82
CA PRO A 50 22.11 27.39 -32.59
C PRO A 50 20.93 28.11 -31.91
N ASP A 51 20.36 29.12 -32.59
CA ASP A 51 19.03 29.68 -32.29
C ASP A 51 17.91 28.62 -32.20
N TYR A 52 18.16 27.40 -32.69
CA TYR A 52 17.22 26.28 -32.59
C TYR A 52 17.19 25.63 -31.20
N LEU A 53 18.23 25.76 -30.38
CA LEU A 53 18.22 25.23 -29.00
C LEU A 53 17.59 26.22 -28.01
N GLN A 54 17.56 27.52 -28.30
CA GLN A 54 16.87 28.49 -27.45
C GLN A 54 15.35 28.36 -27.53
N ARG A 55 14.81 27.99 -28.70
CA ARG A 55 13.36 27.80 -28.92
C ARG A 55 12.82 26.42 -28.54
N GLY A 56 13.70 25.44 -28.30
CA GLY A 56 13.30 24.11 -27.85
C GLY A 56 12.91 24.10 -26.36
N TRP A 57 13.75 24.71 -25.53
CA TRP A 57 13.46 24.86 -24.09
C TRP A 57 12.42 25.93 -23.81
N GLN A 58 12.38 27.02 -24.59
CA GLN A 58 11.32 28.02 -24.46
C GLN A 58 9.94 27.49 -24.87
N ARG A 59 9.82 26.59 -25.86
CA ARG A 59 8.55 25.90 -26.13
C ARG A 59 8.14 24.94 -25.02
N LEU A 60 9.10 24.22 -24.43
CA LEU A 60 8.82 23.35 -23.27
C LEU A 60 8.42 24.15 -22.01
N LEU A 61 8.83 25.42 -21.91
CA LEU A 61 8.43 26.35 -20.85
C LEU A 61 7.15 27.16 -21.19
N GLU A 62 6.87 27.44 -22.47
CA GLU A 62 5.66 28.18 -22.92
C GLU A 62 4.44 27.29 -23.16
N GLU A 63 4.62 25.98 -23.45
CA GLU A 63 3.52 25.04 -23.71
C GLU A 63 3.20 24.14 -22.49
N GLY A 64 3.95 24.27 -21.38
CA GLY A 64 3.84 23.39 -20.21
C GLY A 64 3.37 24.03 -18.90
N GLU A 65 3.31 25.36 -18.79
CA GLU A 65 3.10 26.03 -17.48
C GLU A 65 1.83 26.88 -17.36
N SER A 66 1.07 27.09 -18.43
CA SER A 66 -0.13 27.93 -18.36
C SER A 66 -1.36 27.19 -18.83
N CYS A 67 -2.27 26.93 -17.90
CA CYS A 67 -3.63 26.53 -18.20
C CYS A 67 -4.28 27.52 -19.17
N VAL A 68 -4.88 26.98 -20.23
CA VAL A 68 -5.68 27.75 -21.18
C VAL A 68 -7.01 28.11 -20.52
N GLU A 69 -7.65 29.19 -20.97
CA GLU A 69 -8.99 29.59 -20.50
C GLU A 69 -9.97 28.41 -20.53
N CYS A 70 -10.62 28.15 -19.39
CA CYS A 70 -11.46 26.98 -19.21
C CYS A 70 -12.73 27.03 -20.08
N ARG A 71 -12.94 26.00 -20.90
CA ARG A 71 -14.14 25.83 -21.73
C ARG A 71 -14.86 24.53 -21.37
N LEU A 72 -15.86 24.65 -20.49
CA LEU A 72 -16.61 23.51 -19.95
C LEU A 72 -17.29 22.63 -21.02
N GLU A 73 -17.67 23.22 -22.15
CA GLU A 73 -18.30 22.50 -23.28
C GLU A 73 -17.34 21.52 -23.98
N GLU A 74 -16.02 21.74 -23.86
CA GLU A 74 -14.99 20.90 -24.45
C GLU A 74 -14.55 19.77 -23.50
N CYS A 75 -14.99 19.81 -22.23
CA CYS A 75 -14.60 18.83 -21.23
C CYS A 75 -15.27 17.46 -21.46
N PRO A 76 -14.51 16.35 -21.43
CA PRO A 76 -15.08 15.02 -21.46
C PRO A 76 -15.89 14.75 -20.19
N THR A 77 -17.00 14.03 -20.30
CA THR A 77 -17.77 13.63 -19.12
C THR A 77 -17.19 12.36 -18.52
N PRO A 78 -16.68 12.40 -17.28
CA PRO A 78 -16.07 11.22 -16.65
C PRO A 78 -17.15 10.16 -16.36
N ARG A 79 -16.78 8.87 -16.44
CA ARG A 79 -17.68 7.73 -16.23
C ARG A 79 -17.01 6.66 -15.39
N GLY A 80 -17.75 6.09 -14.44
CA GLY A 80 -17.27 4.97 -13.62
C GLY A 80 -16.21 5.34 -12.60
N CYS A 81 -16.18 6.60 -12.14
CA CYS A 81 -15.18 7.04 -11.16
C CYS A 81 -15.57 6.58 -9.75
N LEU A 82 -14.94 5.50 -9.28
CA LEU A 82 -15.23 4.90 -7.98
C LEU A 82 -14.84 5.80 -6.80
N ALA A 83 -13.73 6.54 -6.91
CA ALA A 83 -13.28 7.50 -5.91
C ALA A 83 -13.93 8.89 -6.05
N GLY A 84 -14.96 9.03 -6.91
CA GLY A 84 -15.56 10.31 -7.23
C GLY A 84 -14.77 11.06 -8.30
N VAL A 85 -15.05 12.36 -8.43
CA VAL A 85 -14.46 13.22 -9.45
C VAL A 85 -13.71 14.37 -8.81
N VAL A 86 -12.61 14.75 -9.43
CA VAL A 86 -11.78 15.89 -9.04
C VAL A 86 -11.60 16.78 -10.26
N LEU A 87 -11.28 18.05 -10.02
CA LEU A 87 -10.90 18.91 -11.12
C LEU A 87 -9.47 18.58 -11.57
N ASP A 88 -9.23 18.68 -12.87
CA ASP A 88 -7.91 18.56 -13.49
C ASP A 88 -6.88 19.54 -12.88
N ALA A 89 -5.63 19.47 -13.33
CA ALA A 89 -4.57 20.37 -12.86
C ALA A 89 -4.84 21.87 -13.15
N CYS A 90 -5.73 22.15 -14.10
CA CYS A 90 -6.13 23.49 -14.49
C CYS A 90 -7.43 23.98 -13.82
N ASP A 91 -7.95 23.19 -12.88
CA ASP A 91 -9.22 23.39 -12.19
C ASP A 91 -10.40 23.64 -13.15
N CYS A 92 -10.40 22.98 -14.32
CA CYS A 92 -11.38 23.19 -15.38
C CYS A 92 -12.30 21.98 -15.60
N CYS A 93 -11.74 20.86 -16.05
CA CYS A 93 -12.51 19.67 -16.39
C CYS A 93 -12.58 18.69 -15.22
N TRP A 94 -13.69 17.94 -15.15
CA TRP A 94 -13.86 16.87 -14.17
C TRP A 94 -13.18 15.59 -14.66
N GLU A 95 -12.28 15.05 -13.84
CA GLU A 95 -11.58 13.80 -14.07
C GLU A 95 -11.90 12.80 -12.96
N CYS A 96 -11.71 11.51 -13.25
CA CYS A 96 -11.82 10.50 -12.20
C CYS A 96 -10.68 10.68 -11.21
N ALA A 97 -11.02 10.68 -9.93
CA ALA A 97 -10.03 10.76 -8.87
C ALA A 97 -9.35 9.41 -8.61
N ASN A 98 -8.15 9.46 -8.03
CA ASN A 98 -7.40 8.26 -7.67
C ASN A 98 -7.99 7.58 -6.43
N LEU A 99 -7.99 6.25 -6.47
CA LEU A 99 -8.41 5.35 -5.40
C LEU A 99 -7.31 5.17 -4.35
N GLU A 100 -7.72 4.67 -3.19
CA GLU A 100 -6.78 4.25 -2.14
C GLU A 100 -5.72 3.27 -2.69
N GLY A 101 -4.44 3.55 -2.40
CA GLY A 101 -3.27 2.79 -2.86
C GLY A 101 -2.77 3.15 -4.27
N GLN A 102 -3.45 4.02 -5.01
CA GLN A 102 -2.94 4.52 -6.29
C GLN A 102 -1.95 5.67 -6.07
N ILE A 103 -0.97 5.76 -6.96
CA ILE A 103 0.03 6.84 -6.95
C ILE A 103 -0.67 8.17 -7.23
N CYS A 104 -0.23 9.24 -6.58
CA CYS A 104 -0.83 10.57 -6.68
C CYS A 104 0.22 11.68 -6.70
N ASP A 105 -0.17 12.86 -7.16
CA ASP A 105 0.69 14.04 -7.10
C ASP A 105 0.57 14.70 -5.70
N LEU A 106 1.70 14.86 -4.99
CA LEU A 106 1.75 15.47 -3.65
C LEU A 106 1.46 16.98 -3.67
N ASP A 107 1.76 17.63 -4.78
CA ASP A 107 1.64 19.06 -4.96
C ASP A 107 0.96 19.39 -6.28
N HIS A 108 0.47 20.62 -6.40
CA HIS A 108 -0.16 21.10 -7.64
C HIS A 108 0.86 21.43 -8.75
N THR A 109 2.16 21.17 -8.54
CA THR A 109 3.20 21.48 -9.54
C THR A 109 3.43 20.33 -10.50
N ASN A 110 3.24 19.10 -10.05
CA ASN A 110 3.25 17.90 -10.88
C ASN A 110 1.81 17.46 -11.11
N HIS A 111 1.52 17.00 -12.33
CA HIS A 111 0.17 16.63 -12.76
C HIS A 111 0.16 15.23 -13.41
N PHE A 112 1.18 14.42 -13.12
CA PHE A 112 1.44 13.20 -13.88
C PHE A 112 0.57 12.05 -13.39
N TYR A 113 0.34 11.96 -12.08
CA TYR A 113 -0.37 10.84 -11.47
C TYR A 113 -1.83 11.16 -11.13
N GLY A 114 -2.19 12.43 -11.00
CA GLY A 114 -3.54 12.90 -10.68
C GLY A 114 -3.78 13.09 -9.18
N LYS A 115 -4.99 13.58 -8.86
CA LYS A 115 -5.43 13.91 -7.49
C LYS A 115 -6.22 12.75 -6.88
N CYS A 116 -6.08 12.57 -5.56
CA CYS A 116 -6.87 11.61 -4.79
C CYS A 116 -8.34 12.03 -4.70
N GLY A 117 -9.24 11.05 -4.55
CA GLY A 117 -10.67 11.30 -4.39
C GLY A 117 -11.10 11.88 -3.06
N ASP A 118 -12.41 12.08 -2.91
CA ASP A 118 -12.98 12.58 -1.67
C ASP A 118 -12.64 11.64 -0.50
N HIS A 119 -12.25 12.24 0.63
CA HIS A 119 -11.79 11.54 1.85
C HIS A 119 -10.47 10.77 1.70
N LEU A 120 -9.73 10.99 0.62
CA LEU A 120 -8.37 10.48 0.43
C LEU A 120 -7.36 11.62 0.48
N GLU A 121 -6.16 11.34 0.97
CA GLU A 121 -5.02 12.26 0.97
C GLU A 121 -3.81 11.62 0.31
N CYS A 122 -3.06 12.40 -0.45
CA CYS A 122 -1.83 11.92 -1.07
C CYS A 122 -0.70 11.94 -0.03
N HIS A 123 -0.25 10.77 0.38
CA HIS A 123 0.75 10.63 1.44
C HIS A 123 1.99 9.88 0.91
N LEU A 124 3.17 10.34 1.33
CA LEU A 124 4.45 9.67 1.06
C LEU A 124 4.86 8.91 2.32
N ASP A 125 4.75 7.58 2.30
CA ASP A 125 5.27 6.77 3.40
C ASP A 125 6.77 6.55 3.21
N SER A 126 7.57 7.12 4.10
CA SER A 126 9.04 7.00 4.10
C SER A 126 9.56 5.98 5.10
N GLU A 127 8.69 5.31 5.86
CA GLU A 127 9.10 4.46 6.99
C GLU A 127 9.62 3.07 6.55
N ASP A 128 9.30 2.62 5.34
CA ASP A 128 9.64 1.28 4.83
C ASP A 128 10.86 1.22 3.90
N LEU A 129 11.65 2.29 3.78
CA LEU A 129 12.71 2.33 2.78
C LEU A 129 13.93 1.49 3.17
N GLN A 130 14.05 0.33 2.52
CA GLN A 130 15.35 -0.32 2.33
C GLN A 130 16.26 0.60 1.49
N HIS A 131 17.56 0.58 1.76
CA HIS A 131 18.53 1.48 1.13
C HIS A 131 18.47 1.37 -0.41
N GLY A 132 17.93 2.42 -1.07
CA GLY A 132 17.95 2.58 -2.52
C GLY A 132 16.60 2.64 -3.22
N GLU A 133 15.49 2.44 -2.51
CA GLU A 133 14.14 2.61 -3.07
C GLU A 133 13.69 4.07 -2.99
N VAL A 134 13.05 4.57 -4.06
CA VAL A 134 12.43 5.90 -4.07
C VAL A 134 10.97 5.71 -3.69
N PRO A 135 10.48 6.25 -2.56
CA PRO A 135 9.08 6.10 -2.16
C PRO A 135 8.17 6.80 -3.16
N GLU A 136 7.10 6.11 -3.57
CA GLU A 136 6.05 6.69 -4.41
C GLU A 136 4.88 7.14 -3.53
N PRO A 137 4.41 8.39 -3.65
CA PRO A 137 3.28 8.88 -2.86
C PRO A 137 1.98 8.21 -3.32
N GLN A 138 1.15 7.79 -2.37
CA GLN A 138 -0.10 7.08 -2.64
C GLN A 138 -1.29 7.69 -1.90
N CYS A 139 -2.49 7.53 -2.47
CA CYS A 139 -3.72 7.95 -1.84
C CYS A 139 -4.04 7.07 -0.63
N THR A 140 -4.22 7.65 0.54
CA THR A 140 -4.62 6.96 1.77
C THR A 140 -5.94 7.52 2.29
N CYS A 141 -6.77 6.67 2.88
CA CYS A 141 -8.05 7.12 3.41
C CYS A 141 -7.85 7.93 4.70
N LEU A 142 -8.47 9.11 4.75
CA LEU A 142 -8.36 10.03 5.90
C LEU A 142 -8.97 9.47 7.19
N SER A 143 -9.86 8.48 7.09
CA SER A 143 -10.54 7.88 8.24
C SER A 143 -10.56 6.37 8.14
N SER A 144 -10.12 5.69 9.19
CA SER A 144 -10.23 4.24 9.39
C SER A 144 -11.50 3.82 10.13
N GLN A 145 -12.45 4.74 10.31
CA GLN A 145 -13.68 4.46 11.05
C GLN A 145 -14.68 3.67 10.20
N ALA A 146 -15.03 2.48 10.69
CA ALA A 146 -16.08 1.67 10.09
C ALA A 146 -17.45 2.38 10.09
N LEU A 147 -18.28 2.06 9.09
CA LEU A 147 -19.62 2.64 8.88
C LEU A 147 -20.63 1.53 8.57
N CYS A 148 -21.89 1.75 8.98
CA CYS A 148 -23.00 0.89 8.61
C CYS A 148 -23.78 1.54 7.46
N GLY A 149 -23.89 0.85 6.34
CA GLY A 149 -24.71 1.28 5.21
C GLY A 149 -26.20 1.01 5.42
N SER A 150 -27.05 1.73 4.68
CA SER A 150 -28.50 1.47 4.64
C SER A 150 -28.86 0.09 4.09
N ASP A 151 -27.91 -0.60 3.46
CA ASP A 151 -28.01 -1.99 3.01
C ASP A 151 -27.70 -3.03 4.11
N GLY A 152 -27.41 -2.58 5.34
CA GLY A 152 -27.08 -3.43 6.47
C GLY A 152 -25.66 -4.02 6.40
N LYS A 153 -24.79 -3.50 5.52
CA LYS A 153 -23.40 -3.92 5.43
C LYS A 153 -22.48 -2.96 6.17
N THR A 154 -21.53 -3.56 6.87
CA THR A 154 -20.41 -2.84 7.47
C THR A 154 -19.34 -2.57 6.42
N TYR A 155 -18.99 -1.31 6.26
CA TYR A 155 -17.86 -0.85 5.47
C TYR A 155 -16.69 -0.57 6.39
N ALA A 156 -15.49 -1.02 6.02
CA ALA A 156 -14.29 -0.85 6.83
C ALA A 156 -13.97 0.63 7.09
N GLN A 157 -14.22 1.49 6.09
CA GLN A 157 -14.01 2.93 6.13
C GLN A 157 -14.83 3.67 5.07
N ILE A 158 -14.87 5.00 5.16
CA ILE A 158 -15.65 5.87 4.25
C ILE A 158 -15.24 5.71 2.78
N CYS A 159 -13.95 5.53 2.49
CA CYS A 159 -13.47 5.39 1.11
C CYS A 159 -14.06 4.14 0.43
N LYS A 160 -14.17 3.02 1.15
CA LYS A 160 -14.80 1.79 0.64
C LYS A 160 -16.31 1.91 0.48
N PHE A 161 -16.97 2.69 1.35
CA PHE A 161 -18.38 3.03 1.16
C PHE A 161 -18.58 3.83 -0.13
N GLN A 162 -17.73 4.84 -0.37
CA GLN A 162 -17.81 5.73 -1.52
C GLN A 162 -17.57 5.00 -2.85
N GLU A 163 -16.63 4.05 -2.89
CA GLU A 163 -16.43 3.16 -4.05
C GLU A 163 -17.72 2.45 -4.45
N VAL A 164 -18.45 1.88 -3.48
CA VAL A 164 -19.71 1.16 -3.74
C VAL A 164 -20.82 2.13 -4.12
N PHE A 165 -20.95 3.25 -3.42
CA PHE A 165 -21.92 4.30 -3.71
C PHE A 165 -21.79 4.81 -5.16
N ASN A 166 -20.56 5.11 -5.60
CA ASN A 166 -20.28 5.60 -6.95
C ASN A 166 -20.40 4.51 -8.03
N SER A 167 -20.12 3.25 -7.69
CA SER A 167 -20.29 2.13 -8.62
C SER A 167 -21.76 1.90 -9.02
N ASN A 168 -22.69 2.23 -8.12
CA ASN A 168 -24.12 2.02 -8.34
C ASN A 168 -24.98 3.17 -7.74
N PRO A 169 -25.04 4.33 -8.40
CA PRO A 169 -25.77 5.50 -7.90
C PRO A 169 -27.29 5.27 -7.76
N GLU A 170 -27.86 4.31 -8.49
CA GLU A 170 -29.30 4.01 -8.45
C GLU A 170 -29.70 3.20 -7.20
N ALA A 171 -28.73 2.68 -6.44
CA ALA A 171 -28.99 1.85 -5.27
C ALA A 171 -29.54 2.61 -4.04
N ASN A 172 -29.61 3.95 -4.07
CA ASN A 172 -30.00 4.80 -2.93
C ASN A 172 -29.27 4.44 -1.63
N LEU A 173 -27.99 4.10 -1.73
CA LEU A 173 -27.15 3.74 -0.59
C LEU A 173 -26.83 5.01 0.22
N THR A 174 -27.03 4.95 1.54
CA THR A 174 -26.71 6.04 2.47
C THR A 174 -26.01 5.49 3.70
N VAL A 175 -25.29 6.33 4.43
CA VAL A 175 -24.74 5.95 5.74
C VAL A 175 -25.90 5.90 6.75
N ALA A 176 -26.13 4.74 7.36
CA ALA A 176 -27.14 4.56 8.39
C ALA A 176 -26.67 5.14 9.73
N HIS A 177 -25.46 4.78 10.15
CA HIS A 177 -24.78 5.37 11.30
C HIS A 177 -23.27 5.09 11.24
N GLU A 178 -22.53 5.80 12.09
CA GLU A 178 -21.11 5.53 12.33
C GLU A 178 -20.89 4.24 13.13
N GLY A 179 -19.79 3.55 12.85
CA GLY A 179 -19.49 2.23 13.42
C GLY A 179 -20.00 1.08 12.55
N PRO A 180 -19.61 -0.16 12.88
CA PRO A 180 -20.08 -1.34 12.17
C PRO A 180 -21.58 -1.55 12.38
N CYS A 181 -22.24 -2.27 11.47
CA CYS A 181 -23.61 -2.70 11.67
C CYS A 181 -23.72 -3.66 12.86
N GLU A 182 -24.88 -3.67 13.50
CA GLU A 182 -25.15 -4.60 14.60
C GLU A 182 -25.10 -6.06 14.12
N SER A 183 -24.31 -6.89 14.80
CA SER A 183 -24.16 -8.31 14.46
C SER A 183 -23.99 -9.17 15.72
N GLU A 184 -24.17 -10.47 15.59
CA GLU A 184 -23.80 -11.40 16.65
C GLU A 184 -22.30 -11.29 16.97
N PRO A 185 -21.88 -11.57 18.23
CA PRO A 185 -20.47 -11.51 18.60
C PRO A 185 -19.68 -12.54 17.80
N ARG A 186 -18.45 -12.19 17.40
CA ARG A 186 -17.53 -13.06 16.68
C ARG A 186 -16.28 -13.26 17.51
N ILE A 187 -15.94 -14.51 17.80
CA ILE A 187 -14.67 -14.86 18.46
C ILE A 187 -13.55 -14.67 17.43
N VAL A 188 -12.66 -13.70 17.68
CA VAL A 188 -11.51 -13.38 16.84
C VAL A 188 -10.34 -14.29 17.18
N SER A 189 -10.08 -14.46 18.49
CA SER A 189 -9.07 -15.37 19.01
C SER A 189 -9.72 -16.30 20.04
N PRO A 190 -9.93 -17.59 19.71
CA PRO A 190 -10.48 -18.55 20.65
C PRO A 190 -9.44 -18.93 21.71
N PRO A 191 -9.86 -19.43 22.88
CA PRO A 191 -8.93 -20.03 23.81
C PRO A 191 -8.31 -21.30 23.23
N TYR A 192 -7.06 -21.55 23.59
CA TYR A 192 -6.29 -22.71 23.13
C TYR A 192 -6.22 -23.78 24.21
N ASP A 193 -6.06 -25.03 23.78
CA ASP A 193 -5.83 -26.15 24.69
C ASP A 193 -4.47 -26.01 25.41
N ILE A 194 -4.47 -26.23 26.72
CA ILE A 194 -3.29 -26.10 27.57
C ILE A 194 -3.10 -27.39 28.37
N TRP A 195 -1.84 -27.81 28.50
CA TRP A 195 -1.45 -28.81 29.48
C TRP A 195 -0.49 -28.17 30.48
N ASN A 196 -0.62 -28.52 31.76
CA ASN A 196 0.32 -28.06 32.77
C ASN A 196 0.47 -29.05 33.94
N ILE A 197 1.45 -28.83 34.80
CA ILE A 197 1.75 -29.63 35.98
C ILE A 197 0.97 -29.08 37.17
N THR A 198 0.54 -29.95 38.07
CA THR A 198 -0.09 -29.55 39.33
C THR A 198 0.74 -28.49 40.08
N GLY A 199 0.08 -27.44 40.56
CA GLY A 199 0.70 -26.34 41.31
C GLY A 199 1.23 -25.18 40.46
N GLN A 200 1.21 -25.28 39.13
CA GLN A 200 1.48 -24.16 38.23
C GLN A 200 0.21 -23.35 37.92
N ASP A 201 0.39 -22.17 37.34
CA ASP A 201 -0.71 -21.30 36.92
C ASP A 201 -1.04 -21.50 35.43
N VAL A 202 -2.31 -21.36 35.07
CA VAL A 202 -2.79 -21.45 33.69
C VAL A 202 -3.69 -20.26 33.37
N ILE A 203 -3.61 -19.76 32.14
CA ILE A 203 -4.42 -18.64 31.64
C ILE A 203 -5.01 -19.01 30.29
N PHE A 204 -6.34 -18.95 30.17
CA PHE A 204 -7.06 -18.98 28.90
C PHE A 204 -7.39 -17.56 28.45
N GLY A 205 -7.13 -17.23 27.19
CA GLY A 205 -7.50 -15.96 26.57
C GLY A 205 -8.64 -16.14 25.57
N CYS A 206 -9.58 -15.21 25.53
CA CYS A 206 -10.67 -15.20 24.55
C CYS A 206 -10.90 -13.77 24.07
N GLU A 207 -10.69 -13.53 22.78
CA GLU A 207 -10.87 -12.22 22.14
C GLU A 207 -12.10 -12.25 21.24
N VAL A 208 -12.97 -11.27 21.42
CA VAL A 208 -14.27 -11.21 20.79
C VAL A 208 -14.48 -9.84 20.18
N PHE A 209 -14.84 -9.81 18.91
CA PHE A 209 -15.36 -8.63 18.23
C PHE A 209 -16.89 -8.61 18.36
N ALA A 210 -17.45 -7.50 18.83
CA ALA A 210 -18.90 -7.37 18.94
C ALA A 210 -19.37 -5.92 18.86
N PHE A 211 -20.36 -5.68 18.00
CA PHE A 211 -21.12 -4.44 17.99
C PHE A 211 -22.62 -4.77 17.96
N PRO A 212 -23.40 -4.42 18.99
CA PRO A 212 -22.98 -3.78 20.24
C PRO A 212 -22.04 -4.65 21.09
N MET A 213 -21.33 -4.03 22.04
CA MET A 213 -20.37 -4.69 22.92
C MET A 213 -20.97 -5.91 23.63
N ALA A 214 -20.23 -7.02 23.62
CA ALA A 214 -20.66 -8.28 24.21
C ALA A 214 -20.19 -8.43 25.67
N SER A 215 -20.99 -9.12 26.48
CA SER A 215 -20.56 -9.68 27.77
C SER A 215 -19.90 -11.04 27.54
N ILE A 216 -18.76 -11.29 28.21
CA ILE A 216 -18.07 -12.57 28.15
C ILE A 216 -18.20 -13.31 29.49
N GLU A 217 -18.56 -14.58 29.43
CA GLU A 217 -18.74 -15.49 30.55
C GLU A 217 -17.92 -16.76 30.35
N TRP A 218 -17.34 -17.30 31.42
CA TRP A 218 -16.61 -18.56 31.38
C TRP A 218 -17.38 -19.65 32.12
N ARG A 219 -17.39 -20.86 31.56
CA ARG A 219 -18.00 -22.05 32.18
C ARG A 219 -17.11 -23.26 32.01
N LYS A 220 -17.14 -24.17 32.97
CA LYS A 220 -16.52 -25.49 32.85
C LYS A 220 -17.56 -26.50 32.39
N GLU A 221 -17.25 -27.33 31.41
CA GLU A 221 -18.15 -28.36 30.91
C GLU A 221 -18.52 -29.34 32.03
N GLY A 222 -19.81 -29.69 32.10
CA GLY A 222 -20.38 -30.50 33.19
C GLY A 222 -20.74 -29.71 34.46
N LEU A 223 -20.45 -28.40 34.51
CA LEU A 223 -20.85 -27.51 35.60
C LEU A 223 -21.60 -26.29 35.04
N ASP A 224 -22.90 -26.19 35.32
CA ASP A 224 -23.74 -25.06 34.87
C ASP A 224 -23.47 -23.73 35.61
N MET A 225 -22.33 -23.62 36.29
CA MET A 225 -21.95 -22.44 37.08
C MET A 225 -21.01 -21.53 36.29
N LEU A 226 -21.21 -20.21 36.43
CA LEU A 226 -20.30 -19.20 35.92
C LEU A 226 -19.01 -19.16 36.75
N LEU A 227 -17.86 -19.11 36.09
CA LEU A 227 -16.57 -18.88 36.73
C LEU A 227 -16.39 -17.37 37.04
N PRO A 228 -15.71 -17.00 38.14
CA PRO A 228 -14.96 -17.87 39.07
C PRO A 228 -15.82 -18.62 40.11
N GLY A 229 -17.11 -18.32 40.22
CA GLY A 229 -18.00 -18.90 41.23
C GLY A 229 -17.51 -18.62 42.66
N ASP A 230 -17.48 -19.66 43.50
CA ASP A 230 -16.99 -19.62 44.88
C ASP A 230 -15.52 -20.10 45.03
N ASP A 231 -14.81 -20.35 43.93
CA ASP A 231 -13.44 -20.87 44.00
C ASP A 231 -12.40 -19.73 44.11
N PRO A 232 -11.66 -19.63 45.23
CA PRO A 232 -10.66 -18.57 45.42
C PRO A 232 -9.42 -18.70 44.53
N HIS A 233 -9.16 -19.87 43.93
CA HIS A 233 -8.00 -20.04 43.05
C HIS A 233 -8.30 -19.68 41.58
N ILE A 234 -9.56 -19.42 41.23
CA ILE A 234 -9.98 -19.05 39.87
C ILE A 234 -10.27 -17.55 39.83
N SER A 235 -9.83 -16.87 38.78
CA SER A 235 -10.17 -15.48 38.53
C SER A 235 -10.47 -15.23 37.06
N VAL A 236 -11.44 -14.35 36.81
CA VAL A 236 -11.81 -13.91 35.46
C VAL A 236 -11.60 -12.42 35.34
N GLN A 237 -10.90 -11.99 34.31
CA GLN A 237 -10.71 -10.59 33.96
C GLN A 237 -11.30 -10.29 32.60
N PHE A 238 -11.73 -9.04 32.43
CA PHE A 238 -12.34 -8.53 31.21
C PHE A 238 -11.84 -7.12 30.96
N ARG A 239 -11.33 -6.85 29.76
CA ARG A 239 -10.94 -5.51 29.32
C ARG A 239 -11.31 -5.28 27.85
N GLY A 240 -11.26 -4.02 27.42
CA GLY A 240 -11.30 -3.69 26.00
C GLY A 240 -10.14 -4.37 25.27
N GLY A 241 -10.40 -4.87 24.07
CA GLY A 241 -9.43 -5.52 23.21
C GLY A 241 -8.45 -4.54 22.58
N PRO A 242 -7.49 -5.04 21.78
CA PRO A 242 -6.48 -4.21 21.12
C PRO A 242 -7.08 -3.29 20.05
N GLN A 243 -8.20 -3.70 19.42
CA GLN A 243 -8.89 -2.91 18.41
C GLN A 243 -10.25 -2.39 18.89
N LYS A 244 -10.79 -1.42 18.16
CA LYS A 244 -12.13 -0.86 18.43
C LYS A 244 -13.19 -1.95 18.26
N TYR A 245 -14.15 -2.00 19.19
CA TYR A 245 -15.22 -3.01 19.22
C TYR A 245 -14.73 -4.44 19.52
N GLU A 246 -13.47 -4.60 19.91
CA GLU A 246 -12.96 -5.83 20.47
C GLU A 246 -12.95 -5.79 21.99
N VAL A 247 -13.02 -6.98 22.57
CA VAL A 247 -13.08 -7.24 23.99
C VAL A 247 -12.28 -8.50 24.26
N THR A 248 -11.40 -8.44 25.26
CA THR A 248 -10.59 -9.59 25.67
C THR A 248 -10.93 -10.00 27.09
N SER A 249 -11.14 -11.31 27.29
CA SER A 249 -11.31 -11.92 28.60
C SER A 249 -10.23 -12.96 28.86
N TRP A 250 -9.77 -12.99 30.11
CA TRP A 250 -8.80 -13.97 30.60
C TRP A 250 -9.38 -14.75 31.77
N LEU A 251 -9.33 -16.08 31.69
CA LEU A 251 -9.61 -16.99 32.79
C LEU A 251 -8.28 -17.51 33.33
N GLN A 252 -7.95 -17.14 34.56
CA GLN A 252 -6.74 -17.58 35.26
C GLN A 252 -7.10 -18.58 36.35
N ILE A 253 -6.38 -19.71 36.37
CA ILE A 253 -6.47 -20.75 37.38
C ILE A 253 -5.11 -20.82 38.07
N GLN A 254 -5.06 -20.47 39.35
CA GLN A 254 -3.84 -20.47 40.15
C GLN A 254 -3.61 -21.82 40.81
N ALA A 255 -2.36 -22.27 40.87
CA ALA A 255 -1.96 -23.52 41.50
C ALA A 255 -2.86 -24.71 41.12
N VAL A 256 -2.92 -24.97 39.80
CA VAL A 256 -3.81 -25.94 39.15
C VAL A 256 -3.78 -27.31 39.84
N ARG A 257 -4.97 -27.90 40.01
CA ARG A 257 -5.21 -29.20 40.64
C ARG A 257 -5.75 -30.19 39.62
N LEU A 258 -5.64 -31.48 39.92
CA LEU A 258 -6.25 -32.54 39.10
C LEU A 258 -7.78 -32.39 38.96
N THR A 259 -8.44 -31.75 39.93
CA THR A 259 -9.89 -31.46 39.87
C THR A 259 -10.24 -30.40 38.83
N ASP A 260 -9.26 -29.59 38.42
CA ASP A 260 -9.46 -28.45 37.52
C ASP A 260 -9.38 -28.90 36.06
N GLU A 261 -8.87 -30.10 35.80
CA GLU A 261 -8.88 -30.76 34.50
C GLU A 261 -10.29 -30.79 33.89
N GLY A 262 -10.39 -30.50 32.60
CA GLY A 262 -11.66 -30.48 31.86
C GLY A 262 -11.69 -29.42 30.77
N THR A 263 -12.85 -29.28 30.12
CA THR A 263 -13.05 -28.37 29.00
C THR A 263 -13.76 -27.09 29.46
N TYR A 264 -13.14 -25.95 29.21
CA TYR A 264 -13.63 -24.62 29.52
C TYR A 264 -14.21 -23.98 28.28
N HIS A 265 -15.30 -23.24 28.43
CA HIS A 265 -15.99 -22.55 27.35
C HIS A 265 -16.03 -21.05 27.64
N CYS A 266 -15.55 -20.26 26.68
CA CYS A 266 -15.78 -18.83 26.61
C CYS A 266 -17.10 -18.59 25.88
N TYR A 267 -18.07 -17.97 26.54
CA TYR A 267 -19.36 -17.58 25.97
C TYR A 267 -19.42 -16.06 25.82
N ALA A 268 -19.69 -15.58 24.62
CA ALA A 268 -19.87 -14.15 24.36
C ALA A 268 -21.29 -13.86 23.89
N ARG A 269 -21.94 -12.86 24.48
CA ARG A 269 -23.35 -12.52 24.23
C ARG A 269 -23.57 -11.03 24.07
N ASN A 270 -24.35 -10.64 23.07
CA ASN A 270 -24.86 -9.27 22.92
C ASN A 270 -26.38 -9.25 22.66
N SER A 271 -26.92 -8.09 22.29
CA SER A 271 -28.36 -7.92 21.99
C SER A 271 -28.84 -8.68 20.75
N VAL A 272 -27.92 -9.04 19.85
CA VAL A 272 -28.23 -9.70 18.57
C VAL A 272 -28.15 -11.22 18.71
N GLY A 273 -27.13 -11.74 19.42
CA GLY A 273 -26.95 -13.19 19.56
C GLY A 273 -25.84 -13.60 20.53
N GLN A 274 -25.39 -14.85 20.39
CA GLN A 274 -24.42 -15.49 21.27
C GLN A 274 -23.50 -16.46 20.50
N VAL A 275 -22.24 -16.53 20.89
CA VAL A 275 -21.23 -17.44 20.36
C VAL A 275 -20.43 -18.07 21.51
N ALA A 276 -19.83 -19.24 21.28
CA ALA A 276 -18.98 -19.91 22.26
C ALA A 276 -17.76 -20.58 21.62
N ALA A 277 -16.64 -20.66 22.35
CA ALA A 277 -15.46 -21.43 21.98
C ALA A 277 -14.94 -22.28 23.15
N PRO A 278 -14.64 -23.57 22.93
CA PRO A 278 -14.06 -24.47 23.93
C PRO A 278 -12.52 -24.40 23.98
N ALA A 279 -11.95 -24.75 25.13
CA ALA A 279 -10.53 -25.06 25.33
C ALA A 279 -10.34 -26.08 26.45
N SER A 280 -9.42 -27.03 26.27
CA SER A 280 -9.20 -28.14 27.18
C SER A 280 -7.99 -27.90 28.09
N LEU A 281 -8.13 -28.18 29.38
CA LEU A 281 -7.06 -28.20 30.37
C LEU A 281 -6.68 -29.65 30.68
N MET A 282 -5.44 -30.04 30.42
CA MET A 282 -4.86 -31.30 30.87
C MET A 282 -3.89 -31.06 32.04
N VAL A 283 -4.06 -31.79 33.15
CA VAL A 283 -3.23 -31.60 34.35
C VAL A 283 -2.40 -32.85 34.64
N LEU A 284 -1.08 -32.70 34.64
CA LEU A 284 -0.13 -33.78 34.91
C LEU A 284 0.40 -33.67 36.34
N THR A 285 0.63 -34.81 36.99
CA THR A 285 1.43 -34.84 38.23
C THR A 285 2.92 -34.95 37.90
N PRO A 286 3.83 -34.52 38.80
CA PRO A 286 5.27 -34.68 38.59
C PRO A 286 5.69 -36.13 38.32
N ASP A 287 4.99 -37.11 38.91
CA ASP A 287 5.26 -38.54 38.72
C ASP A 287 4.93 -39.02 37.30
N GLN A 288 3.88 -38.45 36.68
CA GLN A 288 3.49 -38.79 35.30
C GLN A 288 4.55 -38.33 34.30
N LEU A 289 5.12 -37.15 34.50
CA LEU A 289 6.21 -36.63 33.65
C LEU A 289 7.47 -37.50 33.68
N ASN A 290 7.74 -38.15 34.81
CA ASN A 290 8.89 -39.04 34.94
C ASN A 290 8.68 -40.41 34.26
N LEU A 291 7.42 -40.83 34.07
CA LEU A 291 7.06 -42.11 33.46
C LEU A 291 6.84 -42.00 31.95
N THR A 292 6.54 -40.82 31.44
CA THR A 292 6.31 -40.58 30.03
C THR A 292 7.46 -39.78 29.42
N SER A 293 8.40 -40.47 28.78
CA SER A 293 9.23 -39.87 27.71
C SER A 293 8.38 -39.55 26.46
N LEU A 294 7.14 -39.07 26.65
CA LEU A 294 6.19 -38.75 25.60
C LEU A 294 6.47 -37.33 25.13
N ALA A 295 6.54 -37.16 23.81
CA ALA A 295 6.56 -35.86 23.16
C ALA A 295 5.34 -35.06 23.62
N LEU A 296 5.57 -34.09 24.50
CA LEU A 296 4.59 -33.09 24.88
C LEU A 296 4.12 -32.36 23.61
N PRO A 297 2.82 -32.09 23.46
CA PRO A 297 2.35 -31.16 22.44
C PRO A 297 3.04 -29.82 22.68
N LYS A 298 3.74 -29.28 21.66
CA LYS A 298 4.36 -27.97 21.74
C LYS A 298 3.27 -26.96 22.14
N GLY A 299 3.38 -26.38 23.34
CA GLY A 299 2.55 -25.26 23.74
C GLY A 299 2.80 -24.07 22.80
N PRO A 300 1.87 -23.10 22.73
CA PRO A 300 2.13 -21.86 22.00
C PRO A 300 3.36 -21.18 22.61
N ASN A 301 4.30 -20.77 21.77
CA ASN A 301 5.43 -19.92 22.14
C ASN A 301 4.90 -18.64 22.80
N LEU A 302 4.82 -18.61 24.12
CA LEU A 302 4.87 -17.35 24.86
C LEU A 302 6.33 -16.91 24.77
N GLY A 303 6.62 -15.98 23.87
CA GLY A 303 7.97 -15.53 23.56
C GLY A 303 8.73 -15.10 24.81
N SER A 304 9.57 -16.00 25.33
CA SER A 304 10.71 -15.64 26.15
C SER A 304 11.82 -15.23 25.18
N ASN A 305 12.03 -13.93 25.03
CA ASN A 305 13.27 -13.39 24.46
C ASN A 305 14.42 -13.78 25.41
N ASP A 306 15.01 -14.95 25.20
CA ASP A 306 16.25 -15.37 25.82
C ASP A 306 17.05 -16.23 24.83
N ASP A 307 17.42 -15.64 23.69
CA ASP A 307 18.53 -16.13 22.88
C ASP A 307 19.67 -15.11 22.97
N TRP A 308 20.50 -15.29 23.99
CA TRP A 308 21.86 -14.78 24.01
C TRP A 308 22.73 -15.81 23.29
N GLU A 309 23.04 -15.59 22.02
CA GLU A 309 24.15 -16.28 21.37
C GLU A 309 25.20 -15.26 20.90
N SER A 310 26.37 -15.47 21.48
CA SER A 310 27.65 -14.82 21.28
C SER A 310 28.32 -15.23 19.96
N ASP A 311 29.32 -14.42 19.58
CA ASP A 311 30.29 -14.60 18.49
C ASP A 311 29.74 -14.13 17.11
N GLU A 312 30.40 -13.29 16.30
CA GLU A 312 31.82 -13.08 16.08
C GLU A 312 32.24 -11.64 15.70
N LEU A 313 33.50 -11.36 16.03
CA LEU A 313 34.37 -10.23 15.72
C LEU A 313 34.70 -10.15 14.21
N TYR A 314 34.44 -9.02 13.56
CA TYR A 314 35.11 -8.65 12.31
C TYR A 314 35.55 -7.18 12.30
N ASP A 315 36.86 -7.00 12.32
CA ASP A 315 37.58 -5.77 11.99
C ASP A 315 37.31 -5.35 10.53
N TYR A 316 37.05 -4.07 10.30
CA TYR A 316 37.55 -3.37 9.10
C TYR A 316 37.74 -1.88 9.40
N TYR A 317 38.87 -1.36 8.90
CA TYR A 317 39.44 -0.02 9.07
C TYR A 317 38.52 1.16 8.75
#